data_AF-A0A3L7SB36-F1
#
_entry.id   AF-A0A3L7SB36-F1
#
_cell.length_a   1.000
_cell.length_b   1.000
_cell.length_c   1.000
_cell.angle_alpha   90.00
_cell.angle_beta   90.00
_cell.angle_gamma   90.00
#
_symmetry.space_group_name_H-M   'P 1'
#
loop_
_entity.id
_entity.type
_entity.pdbx_description
1 polymer ?
#
loop_
_entity_poly.entity_id
_entity_poly.type
_entity_poly.pdbx_seq_one_letter_code
_entity_poly.pdbx_strand_id
1 'polypeptide(L)'
;HEIDTPGNMETGELVDINGDGKLDFLPNTGNVVVWYELTAQKPTVTWKKHDLGSEGAGHGVGVGDVNADGKIDLITPKGWYEQPLKGEGKWVFHAEFELGAAGVFIHGRDVDGDRLTDIVWGMGHGFGLHWLKQSQGSDGQRVWTKHNIDETFSQVHTLVFAKLDRQGEPALITGKRVYAHETEPGATDASVVFYYQFDRKMGVWNKHTIFHGDPAPNAPQEAKDRWALKDFPRGTAGTGLQMSAVDMDGDGDIDLVCPGKSGLYWFENLGK
;
A
#
# COMPACT_ATOMS: atom_id res chain seq x y z
N HIS A 1 8.33 18.71 -17.97
CA HIS A 1 8.42 17.71 -19.05
C HIS A 1 7.39 16.65 -18.74
N GLU A 2 6.50 16.36 -19.68
CA GLU A 2 5.56 15.24 -19.56
C GLU A 2 6.32 13.93 -19.80
N ILE A 3 6.11 12.93 -18.94
CA ILE A 3 6.72 11.60 -19.09
C ILE A 3 5.86 10.72 -20.01
N ASP A 4 4.56 10.58 -19.71
CA ASP A 4 3.57 9.81 -20.46
C ASP A 4 2.14 10.15 -19.96
N THR A 5 1.10 9.67 -20.66
CA THR A 5 -0.32 9.80 -20.29
C THR A 5 -1.03 8.43 -20.26
N PRO A 6 -0.66 7.51 -19.35
CA PRO A 6 -1.21 6.14 -19.34
C PRO A 6 -2.67 6.04 -18.88
N GLY A 7 -3.18 7.08 -18.20
CA GLY A 7 -4.54 7.12 -17.67
C GLY A 7 -4.60 7.89 -16.35
N ASN A 8 -5.76 7.84 -15.70
CA ASN A 8 -5.91 8.34 -14.34
C ASN A 8 -5.06 7.49 -13.39
N MET A 9 -4.32 8.14 -12.50
CA MET A 9 -3.53 7.47 -11.48
C MET A 9 -3.89 8.03 -10.11
N GLU A 10 -4.22 7.14 -9.17
CA GLU A 10 -4.50 7.55 -7.78
C GLU A 10 -3.21 7.88 -7.04
N THR A 11 -2.19 7.05 -7.24
CA THR A 11 -0.88 7.15 -6.58
C THR A 11 0.23 6.60 -7.48
N GLY A 12 1.48 6.78 -7.06
CA GLY A 12 2.64 6.11 -7.63
C GLY A 12 3.79 6.09 -6.63
N GLU A 13 4.65 5.09 -6.76
CA GLU A 13 5.80 4.87 -5.87
C GLU A 13 7.11 4.90 -6.65
N LEU A 14 8.19 5.22 -5.93
CA LEU A 14 9.55 5.10 -6.44
C LEU A 14 10.17 3.78 -5.93
N VAL A 15 10.53 2.89 -6.85
CA VAL A 15 11.05 1.55 -6.56
C VAL A 15 12.20 1.25 -7.52
N ASP A 16 13.31 0.70 -7.04
CA ASP A 16 14.33 0.12 -7.93
C ASP A 16 13.83 -1.22 -8.47
N ILE A 17 13.05 -1.18 -9.56
CA ILE A 17 12.33 -2.35 -10.08
C ILE A 17 13.32 -3.31 -10.73
N ASN A 18 14.29 -2.79 -11.47
CA ASN A 18 15.24 -3.59 -12.26
C ASN A 18 16.56 -3.92 -11.53
N GLY A 19 16.71 -3.49 -10.27
CA GLY A 19 17.89 -3.74 -9.45
C GLY A 19 19.15 -3.08 -10.01
N ASP A 20 19.04 -1.88 -10.59
CA ASP A 20 20.18 -1.11 -11.09
C ASP A 20 20.69 -0.04 -10.12
N GLY A 21 20.05 0.10 -8.95
CA GLY A 21 20.36 1.08 -7.92
C GLY A 21 19.76 2.46 -8.17
N LYS A 22 18.96 2.64 -9.22
CA LYS A 22 18.19 3.86 -9.48
C LYS A 22 16.71 3.59 -9.25
N LEU A 23 16.03 4.59 -8.71
CA LEU A 23 14.59 4.51 -8.51
C LEU A 23 13.84 4.70 -9.83
N ASP A 24 12.95 3.77 -10.11
CA ASP A 24 11.99 3.79 -11.20
C ASP A 24 10.62 4.24 -10.69
N PHE A 25 9.75 4.70 -11.59
CA PHE A 25 8.41 5.16 -11.23
C PHE A 25 7.35 4.09 -11.53
N LEU A 26 6.60 3.71 -10.51
CA LEU A 26 5.53 2.72 -10.55
C LEU A 26 4.17 3.37 -10.22
N PRO A 27 3.41 3.83 -11.22
CA PRO A 27 2.07 4.36 -10.99
C PRO A 27 1.00 3.27 -10.91
N ASN A 28 -0.09 3.53 -10.19
CA ASN A 28 -1.32 2.74 -10.30
C ASN A 28 -2.29 3.39 -11.29
N THR A 29 -2.31 2.92 -12.54
CA THR A 29 -3.12 3.50 -13.63
C THR A 29 -4.50 2.84 -13.83
N GLY A 30 -4.80 1.75 -13.11
CA GLY A 30 -6.09 1.06 -13.10
C GLY A 30 -6.43 0.24 -14.36
N ASN A 31 -6.08 0.72 -15.55
CA ASN A 31 -6.40 0.11 -16.86
C ASN A 31 -5.25 -0.66 -17.52
N VAL A 32 -4.01 -0.34 -17.14
CA VAL A 32 -2.78 -0.95 -17.66
C VAL A 32 -1.79 -1.12 -16.50
N VAL A 33 -0.88 -2.08 -16.63
CA VAL A 33 0.27 -2.24 -15.74
C VAL A 33 1.50 -1.70 -16.46
N VAL A 34 2.04 -0.59 -15.94
CA VAL A 34 3.19 0.11 -16.52
C VAL A 34 4.17 0.51 -15.43
N TRP A 35 5.45 0.62 -15.80
CA TRP A 35 6.45 1.30 -15.00
C TRP A 35 7.43 2.06 -15.90
N TYR A 36 8.15 3.01 -15.32
CA TYR A 36 9.02 3.92 -16.05
C TYR A 36 10.43 3.87 -15.49
N GLU A 37 11.38 3.46 -16.32
CA GLU A 37 12.79 3.31 -15.97
C GLU A 37 13.55 4.63 -16.16
N LEU A 38 14.31 5.07 -15.16
CA LEU A 38 15.16 6.26 -15.30
C LEU A 38 16.47 5.94 -16.04
N THR A 39 16.45 6.14 -17.35
CA THR A 39 17.59 5.77 -18.23
C THR A 39 18.67 6.86 -18.36
N ALA A 40 18.33 8.13 -18.17
CA ALA A 40 19.29 9.24 -18.19
C ALA A 40 18.84 10.40 -17.30
N GLN A 41 19.80 11.10 -16.68
CA GLN A 41 19.55 12.32 -15.89
C GLN A 41 20.20 13.58 -16.50
N LYS A 42 21.24 13.41 -17.35
CA LYS A 42 22.00 14.48 -17.98
C LYS A 42 22.38 14.11 -19.42
N PRO A 43 22.44 15.07 -20.36
CA PRO A 43 22.02 16.47 -20.20
C PRO A 43 20.50 16.64 -20.05
N THR A 44 19.73 15.60 -20.39
CA THR A 44 18.27 15.55 -20.30
C THR A 44 17.84 14.35 -19.48
N VAL A 45 16.74 14.50 -18.74
CA VAL A 45 16.09 13.37 -18.06
C VAL A 45 15.34 12.55 -19.10
N THR A 46 15.51 11.22 -19.10
CA THR A 46 14.85 10.31 -20.03
C THR A 46 14.32 9.10 -19.30
N TRP A 47 13.03 8.84 -19.51
CA TRP A 47 12.31 7.70 -18.97
C TRP A 47 11.99 6.72 -20.08
N LYS A 48 12.17 5.43 -19.82
CA LYS A 48 11.74 4.36 -20.71
C LYS A 48 10.48 3.71 -20.13
N LYS A 49 9.40 3.72 -20.89
CA LYS A 49 8.16 3.02 -20.54
C LYS A 49 8.34 1.52 -20.71
N HIS A 50 7.90 0.77 -19.71
CA HIS A 50 7.70 -0.68 -19.77
C HIS A 50 6.21 -0.95 -19.61
N ASP A 51 5.59 -1.46 -20.68
CA ASP A 51 4.15 -1.74 -20.75
C ASP A 51 3.94 -3.25 -20.67
N LEU A 52 3.26 -3.70 -19.61
CA LEU A 52 3.00 -5.12 -19.35
C LEU A 52 1.57 -5.53 -19.73
N GLY A 53 0.82 -4.63 -20.37
CA GLY A 53 -0.57 -4.84 -20.79
C GLY A 53 -1.58 -4.69 -19.65
N SER A 54 -2.80 -5.17 -19.89
CA SER A 54 -3.96 -4.95 -19.01
C SER A 54 -4.38 -6.19 -18.22
N GLU A 55 -3.68 -7.31 -18.36
CA GLU A 55 -4.09 -8.61 -17.80
C GLU A 55 -4.20 -8.55 -16.28
N GLY A 56 -3.16 -8.04 -15.62
CA GLY A 56 -3.15 -7.80 -14.18
C GLY A 56 -3.74 -6.46 -13.73
N ALA A 57 -4.20 -5.59 -14.62
CA ALA A 57 -4.57 -4.21 -14.26
C ALA A 57 -5.80 -4.14 -13.33
N GLY A 58 -5.76 -3.21 -12.38
CA GLY A 58 -6.81 -2.97 -11.39
C GLY A 58 -6.45 -1.87 -10.39
N HIS A 59 -7.31 -1.67 -9.40
CA HIS A 59 -7.08 -0.72 -8.30
C HIS A 59 -6.12 -1.33 -7.28
N GLY A 60 -4.91 -0.79 -7.18
CA GLY A 60 -3.81 -1.39 -6.42
C GLY A 60 -2.59 -1.72 -7.29
N VAL A 61 -1.40 -1.47 -6.76
CA VAL A 61 -0.12 -1.94 -7.31
C VAL A 61 0.86 -2.10 -6.16
N GLY A 62 1.80 -3.01 -6.31
CA GLY A 62 2.78 -3.34 -5.29
C GLY A 62 4.01 -4.00 -5.87
N VAL A 63 4.94 -4.36 -4.98
CA VAL A 63 6.11 -5.16 -5.33
C VAL A 63 6.50 -6.14 -4.24
N GLY A 64 7.26 -7.16 -4.62
CA GLY A 64 7.94 -8.11 -3.72
C GLY A 64 8.69 -9.17 -4.53
N ASP A 65 9.62 -9.90 -3.90
CA ASP A 65 10.28 -11.06 -4.53
C ASP A 65 9.38 -12.28 -4.39
N VAL A 66 8.36 -12.37 -5.24
CA VAL A 66 7.25 -13.31 -5.05
C VAL A 66 7.80 -14.73 -5.18
N ASN A 67 8.58 -15.03 -6.21
CA ASN A 67 9.15 -16.37 -6.45
C ASN A 67 10.47 -16.68 -5.70
N ALA A 68 10.95 -15.79 -4.82
CA ALA A 68 12.19 -15.94 -4.04
C ALA A 68 13.44 -16.14 -4.90
N ASP A 69 13.49 -15.50 -6.07
CA ASP A 69 14.61 -15.60 -7.01
C ASP A 69 15.61 -14.43 -6.89
N GLY A 70 15.37 -13.52 -5.94
CA GLY A 70 16.18 -12.33 -5.67
C GLY A 70 15.84 -11.12 -6.55
N LYS A 71 14.77 -11.16 -7.34
CA LYS A 71 14.28 -10.04 -8.17
C LYS A 71 12.98 -9.46 -7.61
N ILE A 72 12.71 -8.21 -7.95
CA ILE A 72 11.49 -7.51 -7.53
C ILE A 72 10.40 -7.74 -8.58
N ASP A 73 9.37 -8.49 -8.22
CA ASP A 73 8.19 -8.69 -9.06
C ASP A 73 7.17 -7.56 -8.86
N LEU A 74 6.30 -7.34 -9.85
CA LEU A 74 5.17 -6.43 -9.71
C LEU A 74 3.94 -7.19 -9.24
N ILE A 75 3.36 -6.78 -8.13
CA ILE A 75 2.12 -7.35 -7.58
C ILE A 75 0.95 -6.48 -8.01
N THR A 76 -0.12 -7.10 -8.50
CA THR A 76 -1.35 -6.43 -8.91
C THR A 76 -2.55 -7.07 -8.22
N PRO A 77 -3.76 -6.52 -8.33
CA PRO A 77 -4.93 -7.13 -7.70
C PRO A 77 -5.29 -8.52 -8.24
N LYS A 78 -4.81 -8.90 -9.43
CA LYS A 78 -5.21 -10.12 -10.13
C LYS A 78 -4.12 -11.19 -10.18
N GLY A 79 -2.97 -10.93 -9.56
CA GLY A 79 -1.78 -11.78 -9.68
C GLY A 79 -0.49 -10.98 -9.61
N TRP A 80 0.58 -11.53 -10.16
CA TRP A 80 1.88 -10.87 -10.18
C TRP A 80 2.57 -11.05 -11.52
N TYR A 81 3.43 -10.11 -11.88
CA TYR A 81 4.30 -10.18 -13.03
C TYR A 81 5.72 -10.52 -12.59
N GLU A 82 6.23 -11.64 -13.08
CA GLU A 82 7.58 -12.13 -12.81
C GLU A 82 8.62 -11.30 -13.56
N GLN A 83 9.58 -10.76 -12.82
CA GLN A 83 10.68 -10.00 -13.39
C GLN A 83 11.59 -10.95 -14.19
N PRO A 84 11.86 -10.67 -15.49
CA PRO A 84 12.77 -11.50 -16.26
C PRO A 84 14.21 -11.35 -15.77
N LEU A 85 15.09 -12.26 -16.22
CA LEU A 85 16.53 -12.10 -16.03
C LEU A 85 17.02 -10.76 -16.58
N LYS A 86 17.95 -10.13 -15.87
CA LYS A 86 18.43 -8.77 -16.18
C LYS A 86 18.88 -8.66 -17.64
N GLY A 87 18.21 -7.78 -18.38
CA GLY A 87 18.54 -7.45 -19.77
C GLY A 87 17.85 -8.30 -20.85
N GLU A 88 17.16 -9.39 -20.50
CA GLU A 88 16.54 -10.29 -21.48
C GLU A 88 15.26 -10.95 -20.94
N GLY A 89 14.11 -10.73 -21.60
CA GLY A 89 12.91 -11.53 -21.38
C GLY A 89 11.61 -10.74 -21.33
N LYS A 90 10.49 -11.47 -21.46
CA LYS A 90 9.14 -10.96 -21.30
C LYS A 90 8.70 -11.19 -19.85
N TRP A 91 8.12 -10.17 -19.21
CA TRP A 91 7.44 -10.35 -17.92
C TRP A 91 6.31 -11.37 -18.07
N VAL A 92 6.29 -12.39 -17.22
CA VAL A 92 5.27 -13.45 -17.23
C VAL A 92 4.23 -13.13 -16.17
N PHE A 93 2.96 -13.11 -16.56
CA PHE A 93 1.86 -12.90 -15.61
C PHE A 93 1.40 -14.21 -15.00
N HIS A 94 1.28 -14.23 -13.68
CA HIS A 94 0.83 -15.36 -12.88
C HIS A 94 -0.48 -14.98 -12.16
N ALA A 95 -1.60 -15.44 -12.71
CA ALA A 95 -2.95 -15.15 -12.22
C ALA A 95 -3.33 -16.01 -11.00
N GLU A 96 -2.59 -15.88 -9.90
CA GLU A 96 -2.68 -16.79 -8.75
C GLU A 96 -3.64 -16.34 -7.64
N PHE A 97 -4.09 -15.08 -7.66
CA PHE A 97 -4.96 -14.51 -6.62
C PHE A 97 -5.81 -13.35 -7.14
N GLU A 98 -6.86 -13.00 -6.40
CA GLU A 98 -7.73 -11.85 -6.64
C GLU A 98 -7.93 -11.08 -5.33
N LEU A 99 -7.45 -9.84 -5.29
CA LEU A 99 -7.38 -8.99 -4.10
C LEU A 99 -8.55 -8.00 -4.02
N GLY A 100 -9.31 -7.84 -5.11
CA GLY A 100 -10.37 -6.84 -5.23
C GLY A 100 -9.82 -5.43 -5.48
N ALA A 101 -10.51 -4.41 -4.97
CA ALA A 101 -10.09 -3.03 -5.13
C ALA A 101 -9.09 -2.64 -4.02
N ALA A 102 -7.87 -3.16 -4.15
CA ALA A 102 -6.80 -3.02 -3.16
C ALA A 102 -6.32 -1.57 -3.03
N GLY A 103 -5.95 -1.17 -1.83
CA GLY A 103 -5.23 0.07 -1.57
C GLY A 103 -3.83 0.04 -2.21
N VAL A 104 -3.18 1.19 -2.23
CA VAL A 104 -1.78 1.36 -2.64
C VAL A 104 -0.97 1.83 -1.44
N PHE A 105 0.04 1.11 -0.98
CA PHE A 105 0.79 0.07 -1.69
C PHE A 105 0.38 -1.36 -1.32
N ILE A 106 0.42 -2.29 -2.28
CA ILE A 106 0.37 -3.75 -1.99
C ILE A 106 1.78 -4.18 -1.60
N HIS A 107 1.94 -4.71 -0.38
CA HIS A 107 3.26 -5.09 0.13
C HIS A 107 3.53 -6.58 -0.08
N GLY A 108 4.58 -6.90 -0.84
CA GLY A 108 5.16 -8.23 -0.91
C GLY A 108 6.34 -8.37 0.05
N ARG A 109 6.23 -9.20 1.09
CA ARG A 109 7.31 -9.43 2.07
C ARG A 109 7.10 -10.68 2.93
N ASP A 110 8.15 -11.17 3.55
CA ASP A 110 8.07 -12.18 4.61
C ASP A 110 7.47 -11.57 5.91
N VAL A 111 6.26 -11.99 6.27
CA VAL A 111 5.58 -11.58 7.51
C VAL A 111 5.91 -12.54 8.64
N ASP A 112 5.74 -13.84 8.41
CA ASP A 112 5.74 -14.84 9.48
C ASP A 112 7.10 -15.48 9.78
N GLY A 113 8.12 -15.17 9.00
CA GLY A 113 9.50 -15.60 9.16
C GLY A 113 9.83 -16.91 8.44
N ASP A 114 8.96 -17.41 7.55
CA ASP A 114 9.20 -18.66 6.80
C ASP A 114 10.09 -18.46 5.56
N ARG A 115 10.48 -17.20 5.27
CA ARG A 115 11.29 -16.76 4.12
C ARG A 115 10.58 -16.86 2.78
N LEU A 116 9.26 -16.98 2.75
CA LEU A 116 8.44 -16.78 1.56
C LEU A 116 7.84 -15.37 1.57
N THR A 117 7.59 -14.84 0.37
CA THR A 117 7.00 -13.51 0.22
C THR A 117 5.48 -13.61 0.33
N ASP A 118 4.93 -13.10 1.42
CA ASP A 118 3.50 -12.91 1.61
C ASP A 118 3.02 -11.62 0.94
N ILE A 119 1.69 -11.46 0.81
CA ILE A 119 1.06 -10.25 0.28
C ILE A 119 0.18 -9.61 1.35
N VAL A 120 0.39 -8.33 1.63
CA VAL A 120 -0.42 -7.55 2.58
C VAL A 120 -1.04 -6.36 1.86
N TRP A 121 -2.35 -6.19 2.01
CA TRP A 121 -3.08 -5.09 1.36
C TRP A 121 -4.28 -4.65 2.19
N GLY A 122 -4.64 -3.37 2.03
CA GLY A 122 -5.91 -2.84 2.49
C GLY A 122 -6.94 -2.85 1.37
N MET A 123 -8.23 -2.81 1.70
CA MET A 123 -9.30 -2.54 0.75
C MET A 123 -9.46 -1.03 0.60
N GLY A 124 -9.05 -0.49 -0.55
CA GLY A 124 -9.29 0.92 -0.90
C GLY A 124 -10.79 1.21 -0.90
N HIS A 125 -11.58 0.30 -1.46
CA HIS A 125 -13.03 0.42 -1.49
C HIS A 125 -13.68 -0.54 -0.49
N GLY A 126 -14.52 -0.02 0.41
CA GLY A 126 -15.20 -0.82 1.44
C GLY A 126 -14.31 -1.09 2.66
N PHE A 127 -14.41 -2.29 3.24
CA PHE A 127 -13.78 -2.64 4.51
C PHE A 127 -12.73 -3.73 4.33
N GLY A 128 -11.67 -3.67 5.13
CA GLY A 128 -10.73 -4.78 5.26
C GLY A 128 -9.26 -4.40 5.15
N LEU A 129 -8.48 -5.04 6.00
CA LEU A 129 -7.04 -5.16 5.95
C LEU A 129 -6.72 -6.66 5.94
N HIS A 130 -5.95 -7.11 4.96
CA HIS A 130 -5.79 -8.54 4.67
C HIS A 130 -4.32 -8.93 4.48
N TRP A 131 -4.07 -10.22 4.68
CA TRP A 131 -2.79 -10.88 4.48
C TRP A 131 -3.03 -12.17 3.70
N LEU A 132 -2.31 -12.36 2.60
CA LEU A 132 -2.27 -13.58 1.82
C LEU A 132 -0.94 -14.25 2.13
N LYS A 133 -1.00 -15.26 3.00
CA LYS A 133 0.17 -16.04 3.38
C LYS A 133 0.56 -16.97 2.25
N GLN A 134 1.83 -16.96 1.88
CA GLN A 134 2.41 -17.94 0.97
C GLN A 134 2.78 -19.22 1.73
N SER A 135 2.70 -20.34 1.05
CA SER A 135 3.22 -21.63 1.51
C SER A 135 3.52 -22.51 0.29
N GLN A 136 4.12 -23.68 0.52
CA GLN A 136 4.38 -24.67 -0.52
C GLN A 136 3.51 -25.91 -0.32
N GLY A 137 2.81 -26.32 -1.38
CA GLY A 137 2.11 -27.59 -1.46
C GLY A 137 3.08 -28.77 -1.52
N SER A 138 2.55 -29.99 -1.38
CA SER A 138 3.34 -31.22 -1.45
C SER A 138 4.01 -31.46 -2.81
N ASP A 139 3.49 -30.83 -3.86
CA ASP A 139 4.00 -30.85 -5.24
C ASP A 139 4.99 -29.70 -5.53
N GLY A 140 5.32 -28.90 -4.51
CA GLY A 140 6.18 -27.72 -4.63
C GLY A 140 5.48 -26.50 -5.23
N GLN A 141 4.19 -26.58 -5.54
CA GLN A 141 3.43 -25.44 -6.04
C GLN A 141 3.16 -24.44 -4.92
N ARG A 142 3.08 -23.18 -5.31
CA ARG A 142 2.72 -22.10 -4.40
C ARG A 142 1.27 -22.24 -3.95
N VAL A 143 1.02 -22.09 -2.65
CA VAL A 143 -0.32 -22.09 -2.06
C VAL A 143 -0.53 -20.80 -1.28
N TRP A 144 -1.65 -20.14 -1.55
CA TRP A 144 -2.05 -18.89 -0.94
C TRP A 144 -3.17 -19.11 0.09
N THR A 145 -2.97 -18.65 1.33
CA THR A 145 -4.00 -18.68 2.38
C THR A 145 -4.36 -17.26 2.80
N LYS A 146 -5.63 -16.86 2.60
CA LYS A 146 -6.10 -15.53 3.00
C LYS A 146 -6.42 -15.49 4.50
N HIS A 147 -5.91 -14.47 5.16
CA HIS A 147 -6.19 -14.09 6.53
C HIS A 147 -6.75 -12.66 6.57
N ASN A 148 -7.71 -12.43 7.46
CA ASN A 148 -8.21 -11.09 7.76
C ASN A 148 -7.42 -10.54 8.95
N ILE A 149 -6.76 -9.40 8.76
CA ILE A 149 -6.05 -8.70 9.84
C ILE A 149 -7.07 -7.87 10.63
N ASP A 150 -7.85 -7.04 9.92
CA ASP A 150 -8.85 -6.16 10.54
C ASP A 150 -9.95 -5.77 9.53
N GLU A 151 -11.21 -6.04 9.86
CA GLU A 151 -12.37 -5.70 9.02
C GLU A 151 -13.27 -4.63 9.67
N THR A 152 -12.80 -4.01 10.76
CA THR A 152 -13.59 -3.08 11.58
C THR A 152 -13.62 -1.65 11.04
N PHE A 153 -12.81 -1.34 10.02
CA PHE A 153 -12.76 -0.01 9.42
C PHE A 153 -12.64 -0.07 7.89
N SER A 154 -13.06 1.03 7.25
CA SER A 154 -13.16 1.14 5.80
C SER A 154 -12.07 2.03 5.19
N GLN A 155 -11.96 1.92 3.86
CA GLN A 155 -11.15 2.79 3.00
C GLN A 155 -9.66 2.76 3.33
N VAL A 156 -9.12 1.55 3.45
CA VAL A 156 -7.72 1.26 3.77
C VAL A 156 -6.86 1.47 2.52
N HIS A 157 -6.70 2.72 2.12
CA HIS A 157 -6.02 3.07 0.87
C HIS A 157 -4.50 3.01 0.96
N THR A 158 -3.91 3.39 2.09
CA THR A 158 -2.46 3.55 2.21
C THR A 158 -1.93 2.76 3.39
N LEU A 159 -0.85 2.02 3.16
CA LEU A 159 -0.18 1.20 4.13
C LEU A 159 1.32 1.38 4.00
N VAL A 160 2.03 1.48 5.11
CA VAL A 160 3.49 1.47 5.14
C VAL A 160 3.97 0.48 6.19
N PHE A 161 5.14 -0.08 5.99
CA PHE A 161 5.86 -0.77 7.06
C PHE A 161 6.98 0.11 7.57
N ALA A 162 7.04 0.34 8.87
CA ALA A 162 8.10 1.14 9.48
C ALA A 162 8.53 0.55 10.82
N LYS A 163 9.81 0.76 11.15
CA LYS A 163 10.33 0.44 12.49
C LYS A 163 10.01 1.62 13.39
N LEU A 164 8.92 1.53 14.15
CA LEU A 164 8.48 2.61 15.04
C LEU A 164 9.48 2.85 16.17
N ASP A 165 10.13 1.78 16.64
CA ASP A 165 11.28 1.85 17.54
C ASP A 165 12.57 1.44 16.80
N ARG A 166 13.73 1.78 17.39
CA ARG A 166 15.04 1.36 16.86
C ARG A 166 15.28 -0.16 16.99
N GLN A 167 14.40 -0.91 17.65
CA GLN A 167 14.58 -2.32 18.01
C GLN A 167 13.34 -3.17 17.69
N GLY A 168 13.24 -3.69 16.47
CA GLY A 168 12.17 -4.62 16.17
C GLY A 168 12.01 -4.92 14.68
N GLU A 169 11.06 -5.81 14.41
CA GLU A 169 10.51 -5.99 13.06
C GLU A 169 9.63 -4.78 12.72
N PRO A 170 9.63 -4.30 11.46
CA PRO A 170 8.73 -3.24 11.05
C PRO A 170 7.26 -3.55 11.35
N ALA A 171 6.54 -2.61 11.95
CA ALA A 171 5.10 -2.67 12.14
C ALA A 171 4.38 -2.23 10.85
N LEU A 172 3.20 -2.80 10.58
CA LEU A 172 2.30 -2.35 9.52
C LEU A 172 1.48 -1.16 10.04
N ILE A 173 1.59 0.00 9.40
CA ILE A 173 0.80 1.19 9.75
C ILE A 173 -0.18 1.50 8.63
N THR A 174 -1.45 1.71 9.00
CA THR A 174 -2.49 2.11 8.06
C THR A 174 -3.66 2.77 8.80
N GLY A 175 -4.67 3.19 8.06
CA GLY A 175 -5.84 3.85 8.60
C GLY A 175 -6.84 4.16 7.50
N LYS A 176 -7.86 4.92 7.88
CA LYS A 176 -8.93 5.32 6.98
C LYS A 176 -8.47 6.49 6.09
N ARG A 177 -8.73 6.38 4.78
CA ARG A 177 -8.82 7.55 3.89
C ARG A 177 -10.16 8.23 4.13
N VAL A 178 -10.17 9.31 4.91
CA VAL A 178 -11.38 10.10 5.19
C VAL A 178 -12.08 10.50 3.89
N TYR A 179 -13.34 10.10 3.74
CA TYR A 179 -14.17 10.37 2.56
C TYR A 179 -13.57 9.91 1.22
N ALA A 180 -12.78 8.83 1.16
CA ALA A 180 -12.10 8.33 -0.05
C ALA A 180 -12.75 8.70 -1.40
N HIS A 181 -13.87 8.07 -1.75
CA HIS A 181 -14.69 8.40 -2.92
C HIS A 181 -16.06 8.96 -2.54
N GLU A 182 -16.20 9.44 -1.29
CA GLU A 182 -17.39 10.10 -0.74
C GLU A 182 -18.70 9.30 -0.73
N THR A 183 -18.74 8.10 -1.31
CA THR A 183 -19.98 7.36 -1.61
C THR A 183 -20.02 5.98 -0.96
N GLU A 184 -18.91 5.55 -0.37
CA GLU A 184 -18.69 4.14 -0.04
C GLU A 184 -19.23 3.77 1.35
N PRO A 185 -19.51 2.46 1.57
CA PRO A 185 -19.78 1.96 2.91
C PRO A 185 -18.69 2.40 3.89
N GLY A 186 -19.13 2.97 5.01
CA GLY A 186 -18.25 3.49 6.04
C GLY A 186 -17.57 4.84 5.73
N ALA A 187 -17.91 5.53 4.63
CA ALA A 187 -17.41 6.87 4.32
C ALA A 187 -17.51 7.85 5.50
N THR A 188 -18.62 7.81 6.24
CA THR A 188 -18.93 8.71 7.37
C THR A 188 -18.55 8.16 8.73
N ASP A 189 -18.03 6.93 8.82
CA ASP A 189 -17.63 6.32 10.09
C ASP A 189 -16.44 7.06 10.72
N ALA A 190 -16.15 6.75 11.99
CA ALA A 190 -14.99 7.28 12.70
C ALA A 190 -13.70 7.09 11.89
N SER A 191 -12.85 8.13 11.88
CA SER A 191 -11.52 8.01 11.28
C SER A 191 -10.54 7.39 12.25
N VAL A 192 -9.62 6.58 11.73
CA VAL A 192 -8.70 5.78 12.53
C VAL A 192 -7.31 5.74 11.89
N VAL A 193 -6.30 5.66 12.75
CA VAL A 193 -4.92 5.31 12.38
C VAL A 193 -4.43 4.27 13.38
N PHE A 194 -3.94 3.15 12.86
CA PHE A 194 -3.51 1.98 13.62
C PHE A 194 -2.11 1.56 13.19
N TYR A 195 -1.37 0.95 14.11
CA TYR A 195 -0.28 0.06 13.74
C TYR A 195 -0.57 -1.38 14.17
N TYR A 196 -0.03 -2.34 13.44
CA TYR A 196 -0.18 -3.76 13.66
C TYR A 196 1.19 -4.42 13.71
N GLN A 197 1.46 -5.15 14.77
CA GLN A 197 2.68 -5.95 14.93
C GLN A 197 2.34 -7.43 14.82
N PHE A 198 2.98 -8.14 13.89
CA PHE A 198 2.82 -9.60 13.82
C PHE A 198 3.69 -10.28 14.88
N ASP A 199 3.06 -11.04 15.78
CA ASP A 199 3.75 -11.94 16.70
C ASP A 199 3.94 -13.29 16.01
N ARG A 200 5.17 -13.57 15.56
CA ARG A 200 5.54 -14.82 14.89
C ARG A 200 5.42 -16.07 15.77
N LYS A 201 5.59 -15.92 17.09
CA LYS A 201 5.47 -17.06 18.02
C LYS A 201 4.02 -17.48 18.19
N MET A 202 3.13 -16.49 18.23
CA MET A 202 1.70 -16.71 18.40
C MET A 202 0.95 -16.86 17.07
N GLY A 203 1.53 -16.40 15.96
CA GLY A 203 0.90 -16.39 14.65
C GLY A 203 -0.26 -15.40 14.54
N VAL A 204 -0.19 -14.26 15.25
CA VAL A 204 -1.30 -13.29 15.34
C VAL A 204 -0.83 -11.85 15.11
N TRP A 205 -1.71 -11.04 14.53
CA TRP A 205 -1.53 -9.60 14.42
C TRP A 205 -2.05 -8.91 15.68
N ASN A 206 -1.19 -8.14 16.34
CA ASN A 206 -1.55 -7.31 17.48
C ASN A 206 -1.82 -5.88 17.01
N LYS A 207 -3.06 -5.42 17.20
CA LYS A 207 -3.50 -4.06 16.83
C LYS A 207 -3.21 -3.06 17.93
N HIS A 208 -2.73 -1.89 17.55
CA HIS A 208 -2.49 -0.76 18.44
C HIS A 208 -3.08 0.53 17.86
N THR A 209 -3.68 1.34 18.74
CA THR A 209 -4.31 2.61 18.36
C THR A 209 -3.32 3.76 18.41
N ILE A 210 -3.13 4.41 17.27
CA ILE A 210 -2.45 5.70 17.17
C ILE A 210 -3.48 6.82 17.28
N PHE A 211 -4.57 6.70 16.53
CA PHE A 211 -5.65 7.68 16.51
C PHE A 211 -7.01 7.00 16.35
N HIS A 212 -7.99 7.52 17.08
CA HIS A 212 -9.39 7.22 16.88
C HIS A 212 -10.20 8.52 17.00
N GLY A 213 -10.79 8.94 15.90
CA GLY A 213 -11.65 10.11 15.82
C GLY A 213 -13.12 9.77 15.98
N ASP A 214 -13.96 10.77 15.78
CA ASP A 214 -15.42 10.65 15.77
C ASP A 214 -15.95 10.50 14.33
N PRO A 215 -17.14 9.90 14.13
CA PRO A 215 -17.80 9.87 12.84
C PRO A 215 -18.29 11.26 12.40
N ALA A 216 -18.78 11.34 11.16
CA ALA A 216 -19.50 12.50 10.62
C ALA A 216 -21.02 12.26 10.68
N PRO A 217 -21.68 12.45 11.84
CA PRO A 217 -23.08 12.05 12.03
C PRO A 217 -24.07 12.86 11.19
N ASN A 218 -23.69 14.07 10.78
CA ASN A 218 -24.53 15.01 10.01
C ASN A 218 -24.02 15.18 8.57
N ALA A 219 -23.22 14.24 8.09
CA ALA A 219 -22.72 14.26 6.72
C ALA A 219 -23.89 14.33 5.72
N PRO A 220 -23.80 15.19 4.67
CA PRO A 220 -24.80 15.21 3.62
C PRO A 220 -25.00 13.83 2.98
N GLN A 221 -26.24 13.54 2.59
CA GLN A 221 -26.57 12.31 1.87
C GLN A 221 -25.89 12.28 0.49
N GLU A 222 -25.93 13.41 -0.21
CA GLU A 222 -25.32 13.57 -1.53
C GLU A 222 -23.80 13.76 -1.40
N ALA A 223 -23.04 12.87 -2.05
CA ALA A 223 -21.59 12.84 -1.96
C ALA A 223 -20.90 14.14 -2.41
N LYS A 224 -21.45 14.80 -3.45
CA LYS A 224 -20.93 16.08 -3.96
C LYS A 224 -20.98 17.23 -2.94
N ASP A 225 -21.84 17.10 -1.93
CA ASP A 225 -22.04 18.13 -0.90
C ASP A 225 -21.21 17.84 0.37
N ARG A 226 -20.53 16.68 0.42
CA ARG A 226 -19.67 16.27 1.53
C ARG A 226 -18.37 17.06 1.51
N TRP A 227 -17.96 17.52 2.69
CA TRP A 227 -16.70 18.22 2.87
C TRP A 227 -16.09 17.87 4.23
N ALA A 228 -14.95 17.19 4.22
CA ALA A 228 -14.38 16.60 5.43
C ALA A 228 -14.15 17.62 6.55
N LEU A 229 -13.71 18.85 6.22
CA LEU A 229 -13.47 19.92 7.21
C LEU A 229 -14.74 20.48 7.86
N LYS A 230 -15.92 20.25 7.26
CA LYS A 230 -17.21 20.67 7.77
C LYS A 230 -17.93 19.54 8.50
N ASP A 231 -17.86 18.34 7.95
CA ASP A 231 -18.73 17.24 8.36
C ASP A 231 -18.12 16.43 9.51
N PHE A 232 -16.78 16.34 9.58
CA PHE A 232 -16.06 15.70 10.68
C PHE A 232 -15.60 16.71 11.73
N PRO A 233 -15.47 16.29 13.00
CA PRO A 233 -14.88 17.14 14.03
C PRO A 233 -13.45 17.58 13.69
N ARG A 234 -13.09 18.79 14.13
CA ARG A 234 -11.73 19.31 13.96
C ARG A 234 -10.72 18.38 14.62
N GLY A 235 -9.62 18.08 13.92
CA GLY A 235 -8.62 17.11 14.39
C GLY A 235 -8.84 15.70 13.85
N THR A 236 -9.81 15.49 12.97
CA THR A 236 -10.03 14.18 12.32
C THR A 236 -8.87 13.85 11.40
N ALA A 237 -8.04 12.89 11.81
CA ALA A 237 -6.88 12.44 11.06
C ALA A 237 -7.15 11.09 10.37
N GLY A 238 -6.46 10.85 9.26
CA GLY A 238 -6.49 9.61 8.48
C GLY A 238 -5.26 9.54 7.58
N THR A 239 -5.08 8.45 6.84
CA THR A 239 -3.84 8.18 6.09
C THR A 239 -3.82 8.72 4.66
N GLY A 240 -4.96 9.20 4.17
CA GLY A 240 -5.06 9.79 2.82
C GLY A 240 -4.73 8.80 1.71
N LEU A 241 -3.99 9.29 0.71
CA LEU A 241 -3.44 8.51 -0.40
C LEU A 241 -1.93 8.27 -0.27
N GLN A 242 -1.28 8.91 0.70
CA GLN A 242 0.14 8.80 0.95
C GLN A 242 0.40 9.14 2.42
N MET A 243 1.26 8.38 3.06
CA MET A 243 1.72 8.59 4.43
C MET A 243 3.24 8.42 4.45
N SER A 244 3.92 9.21 5.28
CA SER A 244 5.36 9.09 5.48
C SER A 244 5.64 8.65 6.91
N ALA A 245 6.53 7.68 7.06
CA ALA A 245 7.07 7.26 8.35
C ALA A 245 8.54 7.68 8.40
N VAL A 246 8.83 8.71 9.19
CA VAL A 246 10.15 9.37 9.24
C VAL A 246 10.33 10.04 10.60
N ASP A 247 11.56 10.03 11.11
CA ASP A 247 12.00 10.79 12.28
C ASP A 247 11.95 12.30 11.94
N MET A 248 10.87 12.99 12.33
CA MET A 248 10.63 14.38 11.91
C MET A 248 11.36 15.40 12.79
N ASP A 249 11.56 15.08 14.07
CA ASP A 249 12.16 15.98 15.05
C ASP A 249 13.64 15.66 15.37
N GLY A 250 14.13 14.50 14.91
CA GLY A 250 15.52 14.07 15.04
C GLY A 250 15.83 13.38 16.37
N ASP A 251 14.82 12.95 17.14
CA ASP A 251 15.02 12.28 18.43
C ASP A 251 15.39 10.80 18.28
N GLY A 252 15.18 10.23 17.09
CA GLY A 252 15.59 8.90 16.72
C GLY A 252 14.54 7.83 16.73
N ASP A 253 13.29 8.14 17.08
CA ASP A 253 12.15 7.29 16.80
C ASP A 253 11.45 7.71 15.50
N ILE A 254 10.49 6.90 15.03
CA ILE A 254 9.81 7.17 13.75
C ILE A 254 8.41 7.73 14.02
N ASP A 255 8.18 8.92 13.49
CA ASP A 255 6.89 9.59 13.45
C ASP A 255 6.07 9.23 12.22
N LEU A 256 4.81 9.66 12.21
CA LEU A 256 3.96 9.60 11.04
C LEU A 256 3.51 10.98 10.58
N VAL A 257 3.62 11.22 9.27
CA VAL A 257 3.03 12.37 8.59
C VAL A 257 1.90 11.89 7.67
N CYS A 258 0.69 12.34 7.97
CA CYS A 258 -0.57 11.83 7.45
C CYS A 258 -1.40 12.97 6.80
N PRO A 259 -1.19 13.27 5.50
CA PRO A 259 -2.06 14.18 4.74
C PRO A 259 -3.39 13.53 4.35
N GLY A 260 -4.45 14.32 4.27
CA GLY A 260 -5.75 13.85 3.80
C GLY A 260 -6.77 14.97 3.59
N LYS A 261 -8.00 14.60 3.21
CA LYS A 261 -9.11 15.57 2.95
C LYS A 261 -9.47 16.41 4.19
N SER A 262 -9.16 15.92 5.38
CA SER A 262 -9.42 16.58 6.65
C SER A 262 -8.22 17.37 7.21
N GLY A 263 -7.07 17.40 6.52
CA GLY A 263 -5.88 18.16 6.93
C GLY A 263 -4.57 17.40 6.78
N LEU A 264 -3.48 18.01 7.28
CA LEU A 264 -2.16 17.40 7.42
C LEU A 264 -1.89 17.20 8.91
N TYR A 265 -1.59 15.96 9.28
CA TYR A 265 -1.39 15.57 10.68
C TYR A 265 0.00 14.98 10.86
N TRP A 266 0.65 15.37 11.96
CA TRP A 266 1.88 14.75 12.44
C TRP A 266 1.54 14.01 13.73
N PHE A 267 1.85 12.72 13.76
CA PHE A 267 1.79 11.90 14.95
C PHE A 267 3.21 11.68 15.44
N GLU A 268 3.56 12.44 16.46
CA GLU A 268 4.77 12.25 17.23
C GLU A 268 4.75 10.88 17.90
N ASN A 269 5.81 10.11 17.69
CA ASN A 269 6.11 8.98 18.54
C ASN A 269 6.85 9.50 19.77
N LEU A 270 6.36 9.11 20.96
CA LEU A 270 6.85 9.69 22.21
C LEU A 270 7.91 8.80 22.88
N GLY A 271 8.64 8.00 22.10
CA GLY A 271 9.73 7.12 22.50
C GLY A 271 9.64 6.57 23.93
N LYS A 272 9.19 5.32 24.09
CA LYS A 272 9.39 4.60 25.37
C LYS A 272 10.66 3.78 25.37
#